data_AF-A0A6C0DQW0-F1
#
_entry.id   AF-A0A6C0DQW0-F1
#
_cell.length_a   1.000
_cell.length_b   1.000
_cell.length_c   1.000
_cell.angle_alpha   90.00
_cell.angle_beta   90.00
_cell.angle_gamma   90.00
#
_symmetry.space_group_name_H-M   'P 1'
#
loop_
_entity.id
_entity.type
_entity.pdbx_description
1 polymer ?
#
loop_
_entity_poly.entity_id
_entity_poly.type
_entity_poly.pdbx_seq_one_letter_code
_entity_poly.pdbx_strand_id
1 'polypeptide(L)'
;MEIDALMYLATTLHLLCFLIKLRTNQCTYDIPIKVGVWIASTLALSYSIVNGSAPFIVNYTIVFFINTYSLSIKLYIAYQNRYQTLKDQNESKTPEIEMTKFLSETSDNVEQIMEMFTIDIETKKSDLIVECPTSR
;
A
#
# COMPACT_ATOMS: atom_id res chain seq x y z
N MET A 1 15.26 -18.98 35.30
CA MET A 1 13.83 -19.22 35.56
C MET A 1 13.01 -17.93 35.48
N GLU A 2 13.29 -16.87 36.25
CA GLU A 2 12.50 -15.62 36.14
C GLU A 2 12.68 -14.87 34.81
N ILE A 3 13.90 -14.87 34.26
CA ILE A 3 14.23 -14.22 32.98
C ILE A 3 13.50 -14.88 31.80
N ASP A 4 13.34 -16.21 31.85
CA ASP A 4 12.70 -16.99 30.79
C ASP A 4 11.19 -16.69 30.74
N ALA A 5 10.54 -16.59 31.90
CA ALA A 5 9.12 -16.23 32.00
C ALA A 5 8.84 -14.82 31.44
N LEU A 6 9.70 -13.86 31.75
CA LEU A 6 9.59 -12.49 31.23
C LEU A 6 9.70 -12.45 29.70
N MET A 7 10.61 -13.25 29.12
CA MET A 7 10.77 -13.37 27.68
C MET A 7 9.54 -13.93 26.95
N TYR A 8 8.94 -14.98 27.50
CA TYR A 8 7.71 -15.55 26.93
C TYR A 8 6.53 -14.57 27.02
N LEU A 9 6.43 -13.82 28.12
CA LEU A 9 5.42 -12.78 28.31
C LEU A 9 5.60 -11.63 27.29
N ALA A 10 6.82 -11.17 27.08
CA ALA A 10 7.12 -10.14 26.08
C ALA A 10 6.74 -10.60 24.66
N THR A 11 7.06 -11.85 24.31
CA THR A 11 6.78 -12.42 22.99
C THR A 11 5.28 -12.61 22.75
N THR A 12 4.54 -13.08 23.76
CA THR A 12 3.08 -13.21 23.69
C THR A 12 2.39 -11.86 23.57
N LEU A 13 2.84 -10.85 24.32
CA LEU A 13 2.33 -9.48 24.19
C LEU A 13 2.62 -8.90 22.81
N HIS A 14 3.81 -9.16 22.25
CA HIS A 14 4.16 -8.74 20.90
C HIS A 14 3.24 -9.38 19.85
N LEU A 15 2.96 -10.68 19.99
CA LEU A 15 2.08 -11.42 19.09
C LEU A 15 0.63 -10.90 19.17
N LEU A 16 0.14 -10.59 20.37
CA LEU A 16 -1.18 -10.00 20.57
C LEU A 16 -1.28 -8.62 19.90
N CYS A 17 -0.28 -7.76 20.11
CA CYS A 17 -0.21 -6.45 19.48
C CYS A 17 -0.14 -6.57 17.94
N PHE A 18 0.59 -7.55 17.44
CA PHE A 18 0.68 -7.84 16.02
C PHE A 18 -0.67 -8.21 15.40
N LEU A 19 -1.42 -9.11 16.05
CA LEU A 19 -2.75 -9.52 15.58
C LEU A 19 -3.74 -8.34 15.52
N ILE A 20 -3.71 -7.47 16.53
CA ILE A 20 -4.52 -6.24 16.55
C ILE A 20 -4.13 -5.33 15.38
N LYS A 21 -2.83 -5.11 15.18
CA LYS A 21 -2.30 -4.26 14.11
C LYS A 21 -2.54 -4.83 12.71
N LEU A 22 -2.73 -6.14 12.57
CA LEU A 22 -3.03 -6.76 11.28
C LEU A 22 -4.37 -6.29 10.71
N ARG A 23 -5.37 -6.02 11.57
CA ARG A 23 -6.68 -5.51 11.14
C ARG A 23 -6.67 -4.07 10.64
N THR A 24 -5.67 -3.26 11.02
CA THR A 24 -5.62 -1.83 10.71
C THR A 24 -4.58 -1.45 9.65
N ASN A 25 -3.88 -2.44 9.07
CA ASN A 25 -2.78 -2.24 8.14
C ASN A 25 -3.22 -1.82 6.72
N GLN A 26 -3.82 -0.64 6.56
CA GLN A 26 -4.10 -0.05 5.25
C GLN A 26 -3.01 0.92 4.76
N CYS A 27 -2.06 1.30 5.61
CA CYS A 27 -1.05 2.30 5.26
C CYS A 27 0.30 1.67 4.85
N THR A 28 0.75 1.99 3.63
CA THR A 28 2.04 1.61 3.03
C THR A 28 3.23 2.45 3.51
N TYR A 29 3.00 3.58 4.21
CA TYR A 29 4.07 4.51 4.60
C TYR A 29 5.11 3.92 5.56
N ASP A 30 4.75 2.89 6.35
CA ASP A 30 5.68 2.31 7.34
C ASP A 30 6.61 1.21 6.79
N ILE A 31 6.70 1.01 5.47
CA ILE A 31 7.57 -0.05 4.91
C ILE A 31 9.03 0.11 5.35
N PRO A 32 9.68 1.30 5.30
CA PRO A 32 11.08 1.45 5.72
C PRO A 32 11.29 1.07 7.19
N ILE A 33 10.35 1.46 8.06
CA ILE A 33 10.38 1.13 9.49
C ILE A 33 10.29 -0.39 9.67
N LYS A 34 9.38 -1.05 8.94
CA LYS A 34 9.26 -2.52 9.01
C LYS A 34 10.49 -3.25 8.49
N VAL A 35 11.15 -2.74 7.44
CA VAL A 35 12.43 -3.28 6.97
C VAL A 35 13.51 -3.15 8.06
N GLY A 36 13.60 -2.00 8.72
CA GLY A 36 14.52 -1.80 9.85
C GLY A 36 14.28 -2.79 11.00
N VAL A 37 13.02 -2.98 11.38
CA VAL A 37 12.63 -3.97 12.41
C VAL A 37 12.94 -5.39 11.98
N TRP A 38 12.74 -5.73 10.69
CA TRP A 38 13.05 -7.04 10.15
C TRP A 38 14.56 -7.34 10.22
N ILE A 39 15.41 -6.38 9.83
CA ILE A 39 16.87 -6.49 9.95
C ILE A 39 17.28 -6.67 11.42
N ALA A 40 16.75 -5.86 12.33
CA ALA A 40 17.02 -5.97 13.76
C ALA A 40 16.64 -7.35 14.31
N SER A 41 15.48 -7.90 13.91
CA SER A 41 15.05 -9.23 14.33
C SER A 41 15.94 -10.35 13.76
N THR A 42 16.46 -10.17 12.54
CA THR A 42 17.39 -11.12 11.91
C THR A 42 18.72 -11.16 12.66
N LEU A 43 19.24 -9.99 13.04
CA LEU A 43 20.46 -9.87 13.84
C LEU A 43 20.28 -10.45 15.24
N ALA A 44 19.15 -10.17 15.89
CA ALA A 44 18.84 -10.72 17.22
C ALA A 44 18.71 -12.26 17.20
N LEU A 45 18.08 -12.82 16.17
CA LEU A 45 18.02 -14.27 15.97
C LEU A 45 19.41 -14.86 15.74
N SER A 46 20.21 -14.24 14.88
CA SER A 46 21.59 -14.68 14.59
C SER A 46 22.46 -14.68 15.86
N TYR A 47 22.37 -13.62 16.67
CA TYR A 47 23.04 -13.52 17.97
C TYR A 47 22.62 -14.64 18.93
N SER A 48 21.32 -14.95 18.95
CA SER A 48 20.77 -15.99 19.83
C SER A 48 21.23 -17.40 19.43
N ILE A 49 21.40 -17.66 18.14
CA ILE A 49 21.94 -18.91 17.60
C ILE A 49 23.42 -19.05 18.00
N VAL A 50 24.22 -18.00 17.83
CA VAL A 50 25.65 -18.01 18.17
C VAL A 50 25.87 -18.26 19.67
N ASN A 51 25.01 -17.70 20.52
CA ASN A 51 25.10 -17.89 21.97
C ASN A 51 24.49 -19.21 22.47
N GLY A 52 23.84 -20.00 21.61
CA GLY A 52 23.28 -21.31 21.97
C GLY A 52 22.09 -21.26 22.95
N SER A 53 21.46 -20.10 23.12
CA SER A 53 20.40 -19.95 24.12
C SER A 53 19.03 -20.32 23.54
N ALA A 54 18.62 -21.57 23.76
CA ALA A 54 17.33 -22.12 23.32
C ALA A 54 16.10 -21.20 23.55
N PRO A 55 15.89 -20.57 24.74
CA PRO A 55 14.73 -19.71 24.95
C PRO A 55 14.76 -18.44 24.07
N PHE A 56 15.94 -17.89 23.80
CA PHE A 56 16.10 -16.75 22.90
C PHE A 56 15.86 -17.15 21.44
N ILE A 57 16.38 -18.30 21.02
CA ILE A 57 16.17 -18.82 19.67
C ILE A 57 14.68 -18.98 19.38
N VAL A 58 13.93 -19.64 20.27
CA VAL A 58 12.49 -19.86 20.06
C VAL A 58 11.73 -18.54 19.97
N ASN A 59 11.97 -17.61 20.90
CA ASN A 59 11.27 -16.33 20.92
C ASN A 59 11.60 -15.45 19.70
N TYR A 60 12.88 -15.29 19.36
CA TYR A 60 13.25 -14.48 18.19
C TYR A 60 12.88 -15.13 16.87
N THR A 61 12.78 -16.47 16.81
CA THR A 61 12.27 -17.17 15.62
C THR A 61 10.80 -16.79 15.37
N ILE A 62 9.97 -16.82 16.40
CA ILE A 62 8.55 -16.42 16.29
C ILE A 62 8.44 -14.95 15.85
N VAL A 63 9.21 -14.06 16.47
CA VAL A 63 9.23 -12.63 16.12
C VAL A 63 9.70 -12.41 14.67
N PHE A 64 10.72 -13.15 14.23
CA PHE A 64 11.22 -13.08 12.85
C PHE A 64 10.15 -13.49 11.83
N PHE A 65 9.42 -14.57 12.07
CA PHE A 65 8.34 -15.00 11.17
C PHE A 65 7.20 -13.98 11.12
N ILE A 66 6.82 -13.42 12.27
CA ILE A 66 5.81 -12.36 12.36
C ILE A 66 6.23 -11.13 11.54
N ASN A 67 7.47 -10.67 11.72
CA ASN A 67 7.97 -9.51 10.99
C ASN A 67 8.07 -9.77 9.49
N THR A 68 8.51 -10.97 9.09
CA THR A 68 8.60 -11.39 7.69
C THR A 68 7.21 -11.41 7.06
N TYR A 69 6.23 -12.05 7.70
CA TYR A 69 4.85 -12.08 7.23
C TYR A 69 4.26 -10.67 7.12
N SER A 70 4.49 -9.83 8.12
CA SER A 70 4.04 -8.44 8.13
C SER A 70 4.62 -7.63 6.97
N LEU A 71 5.91 -7.82 6.67
CA LEU A 71 6.59 -7.12 5.60
C LEU A 71 6.08 -7.60 4.24
N SER A 72 5.90 -8.91 4.07
CA SER A 72 5.34 -9.52 2.85
C SER A 72 3.95 -8.98 2.51
N ILE A 73 3.05 -8.85 3.49
CA ILE A 73 1.72 -8.24 3.26
C ILE A 73 1.86 -6.80 2.78
N LYS A 74 2.70 -5.98 3.43
CA LYS A 74 2.87 -4.57 3.05
C LYS A 74 3.50 -4.43 1.67
N LEU A 75 4.48 -5.28 1.33
CA LEU A 75 5.08 -5.33 0.00
C LEU A 75 4.07 -5.76 -1.06
N TYR A 76 3.23 -6.74 -0.76
CA TYR A 76 2.15 -7.19 -1.64
C TYR A 76 1.14 -6.07 -1.92
N ILE A 77 0.69 -5.36 -0.89
CA ILE A 77 -0.22 -4.21 -1.04
C ILE A 77 0.45 -3.09 -1.84
N ALA A 78 1.71 -2.77 -1.55
CA ALA A 78 2.45 -1.76 -2.31
C ALA A 78 2.60 -2.14 -3.79
N TYR A 79 2.83 -3.42 -4.08
CA TYR A 79 2.88 -3.94 -5.44
C TYR A 79 1.53 -3.83 -6.15
N GLN A 80 0.42 -4.23 -5.49
CA GLN A 80 -0.92 -4.10 -6.05
C GLN A 80 -1.28 -2.64 -6.35
N ASN A 81 -1.02 -1.72 -5.41
CA ASN A 81 -1.30 -0.31 -5.59
C ASN A 81 -0.53 0.25 -6.79
N ARG A 82 0.76 -0.08 -6.93
CA ARG A 82 1.57 0.34 -8.09
C ARG A 82 1.04 -0.25 -9.40
N TYR A 83 0.62 -1.51 -9.39
CA TYR A 83 0.05 -2.15 -10.57
C TYR A 83 -1.26 -1.49 -11.03
N GLN A 84 -2.16 -1.15 -10.09
CA GLN A 84 -3.39 -0.42 -10.38
C GLN A 84 -3.09 0.96 -10.97
N THR A 85 -2.19 1.73 -10.36
CA THR A 85 -1.81 3.05 -10.89
C THR A 85 -1.25 2.98 -12.31
N LEU A 86 -0.44 1.96 -12.63
CA LEU A 86 0.10 1.77 -13.98
C LEU A 86 -0.97 1.33 -14.98
N LYS A 87 -1.96 0.55 -14.54
CA LYS A 87 -3.10 0.17 -15.38
C LYS A 87 -3.94 1.39 -15.76
N ASP A 88 -4.26 2.23 -14.78
CA ASP A 88 -5.06 3.45 -14.99
C ASP A 88 -4.34 4.45 -15.91
N GLN A 89 -3.01 4.56 -15.81
CA GLN A 89 -2.21 5.37 -16.72
C GLN A 89 -2.20 4.87 -18.17
N ASN A 90 -2.33 3.56 -18.39
CA ASN A 90 -2.37 2.99 -19.74
C ASN A 90 -3.77 3.10 -20.37
N GLU A 91 -4.83 2.97 -19.58
CA GLU A 91 -6.21 3.20 -20.08
C GLU A 91 -6.46 4.70 -20.38
N SER A 92 -5.89 5.61 -19.58
CA SER A 92 -5.99 7.06 -19.80
C SER A 92 -5.30 7.57 -21.08
N LYS A 93 -4.41 6.78 -21.71
CA LYS A 93 -3.79 7.17 -23.00
C LYS A 93 -4.63 6.78 -24.22
N THR A 94 -5.79 6.14 -24.03
CA THR A 94 -6.58 5.58 -25.13
C THR A 94 -7.81 6.40 -25.59
N PRO A 95 -8.36 7.42 -24.90
CA PRO A 95 -9.51 8.15 -25.46
C PRO A 95 -9.15 9.37 -26.34
N GLU A 96 -7.93 9.91 -26.30
CA GLU A 96 -7.63 11.15 -27.07
C GLU A 96 -7.38 10.92 -28.57
N ILE A 97 -6.90 9.76 -29.00
CA ILE A 97 -6.60 9.51 -30.43
C ILE A 97 -7.88 9.15 -31.21
N GLU A 98 -8.86 8.49 -30.59
CA GLU A 98 -10.17 8.24 -31.22
C GLU A 98 -11.07 9.48 -31.17
N MET A 99 -11.04 10.26 -30.09
CA MET A 99 -11.83 11.49 -29.99
C MET A 99 -11.31 12.62 -30.89
N THR A 100 -9.99 12.73 -31.14
CA THR A 100 -9.47 13.69 -32.13
C THR A 100 -9.76 13.29 -33.57
N LYS A 101 -9.77 11.98 -33.89
CA LYS A 101 -10.20 11.52 -35.22
C LYS A 101 -11.68 11.82 -35.44
N PHE A 102 -12.54 11.52 -34.46
CA PHE A 102 -13.94 11.89 -34.49
C PHE A 102 -14.16 13.40 -34.55
N LEU A 103 -13.41 14.20 -33.79
CA LEU A 103 -13.51 15.67 -33.85
C LEU A 103 -13.01 16.24 -35.18
N SER A 104 -12.02 15.63 -35.83
CA SER A 104 -11.59 16.05 -37.18
C SER A 104 -12.64 15.73 -38.25
N GLU A 105 -13.27 14.54 -38.21
CA GLU A 105 -14.37 14.18 -39.13
C GLU A 105 -15.68 14.93 -38.81
N THR A 106 -15.85 15.38 -37.56
CA THR A 106 -17.03 16.15 -37.15
C THR A 106 -16.83 17.66 -37.39
N SER A 107 -15.59 18.18 -37.40
CA SER A 107 -15.28 19.59 -37.72
C SER A 107 -15.74 19.99 -39.11
N ASP A 108 -15.59 19.10 -40.11
CA ASP A 108 -16.06 19.34 -41.47
C ASP A 108 -17.60 19.39 -41.57
N ASN A 109 -18.31 18.83 -40.59
CA ASN A 109 -19.78 18.85 -40.50
C ASN A 109 -20.32 19.94 -39.55
N VAL A 110 -19.51 20.43 -38.61
CA VAL A 110 -19.94 21.43 -37.61
C VAL A 110 -19.90 22.85 -38.14
N GLU A 111 -19.08 23.16 -39.16
CA GLU A 111 -19.15 24.46 -39.85
C GLU A 111 -20.51 24.68 -40.54
N GLN A 112 -21.23 23.59 -40.87
CA GLN A 112 -22.60 23.64 -41.40
C GLN A 112 -23.69 23.75 -40.32
N ILE A 113 -23.39 23.41 -39.06
CA ILE A 113 -24.38 23.34 -37.97
C ILE A 113 -24.22 24.54 -37.00
N MET A 114 -23.06 25.19 -36.96
CA MET A 114 -22.76 26.34 -36.08
C MET A 114 -23.50 27.65 -36.43
N GLU A 115 -24.19 27.76 -37.57
CA GLU A 115 -25.10 28.89 -37.80
C GLU A 115 -26.49 28.70 -37.13
N MET A 116 -26.79 27.52 -36.55
CA MET A 116 -28.15 27.21 -36.11
C MET A 116 -28.35 27.12 -34.58
N PHE A 117 -27.30 26.99 -33.75
CA PHE A 117 -27.47 26.74 -32.31
C PHE A 117 -26.42 27.45 -31.43
N THR A 118 -26.44 28.78 -31.38
CA THR A 118 -26.09 29.50 -30.15
C THR A 118 -27.27 29.38 -29.19
N ILE A 119 -27.15 28.56 -28.14
CA ILE A 119 -27.79 28.73 -26.82
C ILE A 119 -27.37 27.55 -25.92
N ASP A 120 -26.87 27.89 -24.74
CA ASP A 120 -26.85 27.09 -23.50
C ASP A 120 -25.95 25.84 -23.40
N ILE A 121 -24.92 25.93 -22.53
CA ILE A 121 -24.91 25.28 -21.21
C ILE A 121 -23.54 25.49 -20.54
N GLU A 122 -23.58 26.38 -19.55
CA GLU A 122 -22.66 26.44 -18.42
C GLU A 122 -22.88 25.22 -17.50
N THR A 123 -21.90 24.89 -16.66
CA THR A 123 -21.91 23.90 -15.56
C THR A 123 -21.45 22.47 -15.89
N LYS A 124 -20.28 22.08 -15.35
CA LYS A 124 -20.18 21.30 -14.10
C LYS A 124 -18.78 20.70 -13.97
N LYS A 125 -17.92 21.38 -13.20
CA LYS A 125 -16.60 20.89 -12.78
C LYS A 125 -16.75 20.28 -11.39
N SER A 126 -16.55 18.97 -11.28
CA SER A 126 -16.48 18.21 -10.01
C SER A 126 -15.61 16.98 -10.32
N ASP A 127 -14.37 16.95 -9.84
CA ASP A 127 -13.93 16.47 -8.52
C ASP A 127 -13.51 15.00 -8.60
N LEU A 128 -12.22 14.72 -8.37
CA LEU A 128 -11.77 13.50 -7.70
C LEU A 128 -10.34 13.68 -7.17
N ILE A 129 -10.21 14.23 -5.97
CA ILE A 129 -9.00 14.07 -5.15
C ILE A 129 -9.45 13.28 -3.91
N VAL A 130 -9.02 12.02 -3.84
CA VAL A 130 -9.25 11.14 -2.69
C VAL A 130 -8.08 11.37 -1.72
N GLU A 131 -8.28 12.20 -0.70
CA GLU A 131 -7.39 12.27 0.45
C GLU A 131 -7.81 11.25 1.52
N CYS A 132 -6.84 10.49 2.04
CA CYS A 132 -7.06 9.59 3.17
C CYS A 132 -7.30 10.38 4.46
N PRO A 133 -8.28 9.98 5.31
CA PRO A 133 -8.53 10.66 6.56
C PRO A 133 -7.39 10.44 7.56
N THR A 134 -6.73 11.52 7.96
CA THR A 134 -5.88 11.57 9.15
C THR A 134 -6.75 11.44 10.40
N SER A 135 -6.72 10.28 11.06
CA SER A 135 -7.22 10.17 12.45
C SER A 135 -6.21 10.85 13.37
N ARG A 136 -6.70 11.86 14.10
CA ARG A 136 -6.07 12.37 15.33
C ARG A 136 -6.13 11.33 16.43
#